data_AF-A0A1V0NF21-F1
#
_entry.id   AF-A0A1V0NF21-F1
#
_cell.length_a   1.000
_cell.length_b   1.000
_cell.length_c   1.000
_cell.angle_alpha   90.00
_cell.angle_beta   90.00
_cell.angle_gamma   90.00
#
_symmetry.space_group_name_H-M   'P 1'
#
loop_
_entity.id
_entity.type
_entity.pdbx_description
1 polymer ?
#
loop_
_entity_poly.entity_id
_entity_poly.type
_entity_poly.pdbx_seq_one_letter_code
_entity_poly.pdbx_strand_id
1 'polypeptide(L)'
;MTNENLQLAVLEILLKDPSSESLRLDIHAKTFNQRKLIRRLHAKITSYERLEIEANVSELREAKATIQQLSEAEVNDLIEDILVAYGKK
;
A
#
# COMPACT_ATOMS: atom_id res chain seq x y z
N MET A 1 2.47 -9.98 -10.81
CA MET A 1 3.05 -8.96 -9.91
C MET A 1 4.47 -9.31 -9.43
N THR A 2 5.41 -8.35 -9.44
CA THR A 2 6.72 -8.45 -8.75
C THR A 2 6.59 -8.03 -7.29
N ASN A 3 7.54 -8.44 -6.43
CA ASN A 3 7.55 -8.01 -5.02
C ASN A 3 7.67 -6.47 -4.90
N GLU A 4 8.40 -5.83 -5.82
CA GLU A 4 8.52 -4.38 -5.90
C GLU A 4 7.16 -3.69 -6.15
N ASN A 5 6.32 -4.21 -7.05
CA ASN A 5 5.01 -3.62 -7.32
C ASN A 5 4.07 -3.72 -6.11
N LEU A 6 4.16 -4.82 -5.37
CA LEU A 6 3.44 -5.00 -4.11
C LEU A 6 3.91 -3.99 -3.04
N GLN A 7 5.23 -3.83 -2.90
CA GLN A 7 5.82 -2.87 -1.96
C GLN A 7 5.44 -1.43 -2.31
N LEU A 8 5.46 -1.06 -3.60
CA LEU A 8 5.04 0.25 -4.07
C LEU A 8 3.56 0.52 -3.76
N ALA A 9 2.69 -0.46 -4.02
CA ALA A 9 1.27 -0.35 -3.70
C ALA A 9 1.03 -0.15 -2.19
N VAL A 10 1.79 -0.83 -1.34
CA VAL A 10 1.72 -0.67 0.12
C VAL A 10 2.29 0.69 0.55
N LEU A 11 3.45 1.08 0.02
CA LEU A 11 4.08 2.36 0.28
C LEU A 11 3.14 3.52 -0.04
N GLU A 12 2.48 3.48 -1.20
CA GLU A 12 1.46 4.45 -1.61
C GLU A 12 0.29 4.62 -0.62
N ILE A 13 -0.03 3.58 0.15
CA ILE A 13 -1.10 3.62 1.17
C ILE A 13 -0.57 4.20 2.48
N LEU A 14 0.68 3.89 2.80
CA LEU A 14 1.39 4.30 4.02
C LEU A 14 1.85 5.76 3.97
N LEU A 15 2.10 6.30 2.77
CA LEU A 15 2.44 7.71 2.57
C LEU A 15 1.23 8.58 2.88
N LYS A 16 1.39 9.46 3.86
CA LYS A 16 0.27 10.21 4.46
C LYS A 16 -0.21 11.37 3.59
N ASP A 17 0.64 11.88 2.70
CA ASP A 17 0.39 13.14 2.02
C ASP A 17 0.87 13.14 0.56
N PRO A 18 -0.04 13.08 -0.43
CA PRO A 18 0.31 13.23 -1.84
C PRO A 18 0.71 14.67 -2.23
N SER A 19 0.54 15.65 -1.34
CA SER A 19 0.89 17.06 -1.57
C SER A 19 2.25 17.47 -1.01
N SER A 20 2.91 16.59 -0.26
CA SER A 20 4.24 16.84 0.27
C SER A 20 5.28 16.47 -0.79
N GLU A 21 6.11 17.43 -1.22
CA GLU A 21 7.30 17.17 -2.06
C GLU A 21 8.27 16.15 -1.43
N SER A 22 8.11 15.89 -0.13
CA SER A 22 8.82 14.83 0.59
C SER A 22 7.87 13.67 0.90
N LEU A 23 8.19 12.48 0.40
CA LEU A 23 7.54 11.23 0.79
C LEU A 23 7.67 11.05 2.31
N ARG A 24 6.62 11.40 3.06
CA ARG A 24 6.57 11.22 4.52
C ARG A 24 5.65 10.07 4.85
N LEU A 25 6.24 9.02 5.41
CA LEU A 25 5.52 7.88 5.96
C LEU A 25 4.63 8.37 7.11
N ASP A 26 3.38 7.91 7.14
CA ASP A 26 2.50 8.18 8.28
C ASP A 26 3.16 7.60 9.54
N ILE A 27 3.25 8.38 10.62
CA ILE A 27 3.69 7.89 11.94
C ILE A 27 2.84 6.71 12.45
N HIS A 28 1.61 6.58 11.94
CA HIS A 28 0.73 5.45 12.21
C HIS A 28 0.90 4.29 11.21
N ALA A 29 1.90 4.33 10.32
CA ALA A 29 2.18 3.25 9.39
C ALA A 29 2.47 1.93 10.11
N LYS A 30 3.17 1.99 11.25
CA LYS A 30 3.44 0.84 12.14
C LYS A 30 2.18 0.19 12.74
N THR A 31 1.02 0.84 12.65
CA THR A 31 -0.25 0.31 13.18
C THR A 31 -1.23 -0.08 12.08
N PHE A 32 -0.79 -0.13 10.81
CA PHE A 32 -1.62 -0.72 9.77
C PHE A 32 -1.69 -2.22 9.95
N ASN A 33 -2.91 -2.74 9.90
CA ASN A 33 -3.16 -4.16 9.80
C ASN A 33 -3.72 -4.48 8.41
N GLN A 34 -3.74 -5.77 8.09
CA GLN A 34 -4.25 -6.31 6.83
C GLN A 34 -5.62 -5.73 6.43
N ARG A 35 -6.59 -5.67 7.37
CA ARG A 35 -7.93 -5.14 7.08
C ARG A 35 -7.91 -3.67 6.67
N LYS A 36 -7.08 -2.86 7.34
CA LYS A 36 -6.96 -1.42 7.05
C LYS A 36 -6.30 -1.19 5.69
N LEU A 37 -5.28 -1.98 5.33
CA LEU A 37 -4.65 -1.94 4.01
C LEU A 37 -5.64 -2.32 2.90
N ILE A 38 -6.35 -3.43 3.04
CA ILE A 38 -7.35 -3.88 2.05
C ILE A 38 -8.44 -2.81 1.85
N ARG A 39 -8.92 -2.20 2.93
CA ARG A 39 -9.94 -1.14 2.85
C ARG A 39 -9.44 0.09 2.10
N ARG A 40 -8.19 0.53 2.36
CA ARG A 40 -7.60 1.67 1.65
C ARG A 40 -7.29 1.36 0.17
N LEU A 41 -6.77 0.16 -0.13
CA LEU A 41 -6.57 -0.29 -1.52
C LEU A 41 -7.88 -0.30 -2.29
N HIS A 42 -8.94 -0.82 -1.68
CA HIS A 42 -10.24 -0.84 -2.33
C HIS A 42 -10.74 0.57 -2.67
N ALA A 43 -10.60 1.53 -1.75
CA ALA A 43 -10.97 2.92 -2.01
C ALA A 43 -10.14 3.56 -3.14
N LYS A 44 -8.82 3.28 -3.20
CA LYS A 44 -7.96 3.70 -4.30
C LYS A 44 -8.42 3.11 -5.64
N ILE A 45 -8.62 1.78 -5.71
CA ILE A 45 -9.10 1.08 -6.91
C ILE A 45 -10.40 1.72 -7.41
N THR A 46 -11.40 1.90 -6.53
CA THR A 46 -12.67 2.53 -6.90
C THR A 46 -12.51 3.97 -7.39
N SER A 47 -11.55 4.72 -6.84
CA SER A 47 -11.28 6.09 -7.29
C SER A 47 -10.68 6.09 -8.69
N TYR A 48 -9.72 5.20 -8.98
CA TYR A 48 -9.12 5.07 -10.31
C TYR A 48 -10.12 4.53 -11.35
N GLU A 49 -10.96 3.56 -10.99
CA GLU A 49 -12.04 3.07 -11.85
C GLU A 49 -13.01 4.18 -12.24
N ARG A 50 -13.37 5.08 -11.31
CA ARG A 50 -14.22 6.25 -11.60
C ARG A 50 -13.57 7.27 -12.53
N LEU A 51 -12.24 7.36 -12.49
CA LEU A 51 -11.47 8.27 -13.34
C LEU A 51 -11.09 7.61 -14.68
N GLU A 52 -11.53 6.37 -14.95
CA GLU A 52 -11.22 5.59 -16.15
C GLU A 52 -9.71 5.41 -16.41
N ILE A 53 -8.91 5.36 -15.34
CA ILE A 53 -7.45 5.17 -15.43
C ILE A 53 -7.14 3.68 -15.36
N GLU A 54 -7.05 3.04 -16.52
CA GLU A 54 -6.96 1.57 -16.62
C GLU A 54 -5.59 1.00 -16.19
N ALA A 55 -4.49 1.72 -16.50
CA ALA A 55 -3.13 1.25 -16.27
C ALA A 55 -2.81 0.98 -14.78
N ASN A 56 -3.33 1.81 -13.86
CA ASN A 56 -3.04 1.70 -12.43
C ASN A 56 -4.00 0.75 -11.68
N VAL A 57 -5.16 0.41 -12.25
CA VAL A 57 -6.19 -0.38 -11.56
C VAL A 57 -5.83 -1.85 -11.48
N SER A 58 -5.27 -2.42 -12.55
CA SER A 58 -4.95 -3.85 -12.62
C SER A 58 -3.90 -4.25 -11.58
N GLU A 59 -2.82 -3.48 -11.44
CA GLU A 59 -1.77 -3.75 -10.47
C GLU A 59 -2.27 -3.63 -9.02
N LEU A 60 -3.11 -2.62 -8.74
CA LEU A 60 -3.71 -2.46 -7.41
C LEU A 60 -4.68 -3.60 -7.07
N ARG A 61 -5.40 -4.14 -8.06
CA ARG A 61 -6.26 -5.32 -7.89
C ARG A 61 -5.44 -6.57 -7.57
N GLU A 62 -4.33 -6.80 -8.29
CA GLU A 62 -3.39 -7.88 -7.98
C GLU A 62 -2.80 -7.72 -6.56
N ALA A 63 -2.35 -6.52 -6.19
CA ALA A 63 -1.83 -6.22 -4.86
C ALA A 63 -2.85 -6.51 -3.76
N LYS A 64 -4.11 -6.11 -3.96
CA LYS A 64 -5.21 -6.40 -3.03
C LYS A 64 -5.42 -7.91 -2.88
N ALA A 65 -5.41 -8.66 -3.97
CA ALA A 65 -5.60 -10.12 -3.94
C ALA A 65 -4.44 -10.82 -3.20
N THR A 66 -3.19 -10.40 -3.43
CA THR A 66 -2.04 -10.95 -2.72
C THR A 66 -2.08 -10.63 -1.23
N ILE A 67 -2.39 -9.38 -0.83
CA ILE A 67 -2.51 -9.01 0.59
C ILE A 67 -3.62 -9.80 1.29
N GLN A 68 -4.68 -10.19 0.59
CA GLN A 68 -5.74 -11.04 1.13
C GLN A 68 -5.30 -12.49 1.42
N GLN A 69 -4.24 -12.96 0.76
CA GLN A 69 -3.69 -14.31 0.95
C GLN A 69 -2.65 -14.38 2.05
N LEU A 70 -2.01 -13.25 2.38
CA LEU A 70 -1.05 -13.15 3.48
C LEU A 70 -1.76 -13.24 4.84
N SER A 71 -1.07 -13.78 5.84
CA SER A 71 -1.49 -13.66 7.24
C SER A 71 -1.27 -12.24 7.76
N GLU A 72 -1.92 -11.90 8.88
CA GLU A 72 -1.74 -10.59 9.51
C GLU A 72 -0.28 -10.36 9.95
N ALA A 73 0.44 -11.42 10.35
CA ALA A 73 1.86 -11.34 10.68
C ALA A 73 2.72 -11.01 9.45
N GLU A 74 2.55 -11.73 8.34
CA GLU A 74 3.31 -11.48 7.10
C GLU A 74 3.04 -10.08 6.53
N VAL A 75 1.82 -9.57 6.70
CA VAL A 75 1.50 -8.19 6.32
C VAL A 75 2.22 -7.18 7.21
N ASN A 76 2.31 -7.43 8.51
CA ASN A 76 3.03 -6.56 9.44
C ASN A 76 4.53 -6.58 9.16
N ASP A 77 5.10 -7.76 8.86
CA ASP A 77 6.50 -7.91 8.46
C ASP A 77 6.77 -7.13 7.16
N LEU A 78 5.89 -7.25 6.16
CA LEU A 78 5.97 -6.49 4.91
C LEU A 78 5.92 -4.97 5.16
N ILE A 79 5.04 -4.50 6.04
CA ILE A 79 4.98 -3.09 6.41
C ILE A 79 6.28 -2.68 7.09
N GLU A 80 6.79 -3.47 8.03
CA GLU A 80 8.03 -3.18 8.75
C GLU A 80 9.23 -3.12 7.80
N ASP A 81 9.37 -4.07 6.89
CA ASP A 81 10.41 -4.08 5.85
C ASP A 81 10.37 -2.80 5.00
N ILE A 82 9.17 -2.39 4.56
CA ILE A 82 8.99 -1.15 3.81
C ILE A 82 9.35 0.07 4.67
N LEU A 83 8.95 0.08 5.95
CA LEU A 83 9.28 1.18 6.85
C LEU A 83 10.77 1.27 7.16
N VAL A 84 11.48 0.15 7.24
CA VAL A 84 12.95 0.12 7.42
C VAL A 84 13.66 0.56 6.15
N ALA A 85 13.18 0.16 4.97
CA ALA A 85 13.78 0.53 3.70
C ALA A 85 13.57 2.01 3.34
N TYR A 86 12.40 2.58 3.65
CA TYR A 86 11.99 3.93 3.23
C TYR A 86 11.92 4.95 4.38
N GLY A 87 11.87 4.51 5.64
CA GLY A 87 12.03 5.35 6.82
C GLY A 87 13.50 5.48 7.16
N LYS A 88 14.01 6.72 7.20
CA LYS A 88 15.38 7.00 7.65
C LYS A 88 15.67 6.30 8.99
N LYS A 89 16.83 5.65 9.06
CA LYS A 89 17.51 5.23 10.30
C LYS A 89 17.40 6.27 11.41
#